data_AF-A0A9W4JU86-F1
#
_entry.id   AF-A0A9W4JU86-F1
#
_cell.length_a   1.000
_cell.length_b   1.000
_cell.length_c   1.000
_cell.angle_alpha   90.00
_cell.angle_beta   90.00
_cell.angle_gamma   90.00
#
_symmetry.space_group_name_H-M   'P 1'
#
loop_
_entity.id
_entity.type
_entity.pdbx_description
1 polymer ?
#
loop_
_entity_poly.entity_id
_entity_poly.type
_entity_poly.pdbx_seq_one_letter_code
_entity_poly.pdbx_strand_id
1 'polypeptide(L)'
;MMRFSHGPEYGIGTEDISYTEVQVHSLQPGTQVSLISSIDADICSTNPNLILRVQQIISVDRHKRYLLYRCPPTRRSIKRSMIPPHNITICEHQDDSDIDDWFNQVVKAHRAGEKKPSVSFGCGHCDTEALVEILEFEHQLALVMTKWIGLGAGLTPEDPQWRKHCDWKSSTMRCTKGEYAGDSAKASARACFERASTESLRSRNIAFLKDQHFKKCMTQNTFLSFGHYAPDTWSLRNKYPRVIRSVGRIPDSSSFCTYCLDK
;
A
#
# COMPACT_ATOMS: atom_id res chain seq x y z
N MET A 1 -3.91 25.40 8.80
CA MET A 1 -3.40 24.02 8.65
C MET A 1 -2.17 23.92 9.55
N MET A 2 -2.32 23.36 10.75
CA MET A 2 -1.26 23.42 11.76
C MET A 2 -0.11 22.49 11.36
N ARG A 3 1.07 23.10 11.35
CA ARG A 3 2.37 22.53 11.04
C ARG A 3 2.77 21.59 12.19
N PHE A 4 3.39 20.46 11.87
CA PHE A 4 4.21 19.72 12.83
C PHE A 4 5.07 20.73 13.61
N SER A 5 5.18 20.53 14.92
CA SER A 5 5.51 21.54 15.95
C SER A 5 6.88 22.24 15.83
N HIS A 6 7.62 22.04 14.73
CA HIS A 6 8.91 22.65 14.40
C HIS A 6 8.90 23.51 13.10
N GLY A 7 7.73 23.79 12.51
CA GLY A 7 7.61 24.77 11.41
C GLY A 7 7.91 24.23 9.99
N PRO A 8 7.67 25.02 8.94
CA PRO A 8 7.80 24.62 7.52
C PRO A 8 9.23 24.27 7.10
N GLU A 9 10.19 24.69 7.91
CA GLU A 9 11.62 24.52 7.70
C GLU A 9 12.11 23.12 8.12
N TYR A 10 11.29 22.36 8.87
CA TYR A 10 11.59 21.00 9.33
C TYR A 10 10.45 19.98 9.12
N GLY A 11 9.30 20.39 8.54
CA GLY A 11 8.13 19.53 8.34
C GLY A 11 7.91 19.12 6.88
N ILE A 12 7.64 17.84 6.63
CA ILE A 12 7.17 17.33 5.32
C ILE A 12 5.65 17.50 5.27
N GLY A 13 5.12 18.20 4.26
CA GLY A 13 3.68 18.31 4.06
C GLY A 13 3.07 16.94 3.77
N THR A 14 1.82 16.69 4.17
CA THR A 14 1.16 15.41 3.85
C THR A 14 1.02 15.23 2.34
N GLU A 15 0.87 16.34 1.60
CA GLU A 15 0.90 16.39 0.15
C GLU A 15 2.24 15.96 -0.46
N ASP A 16 3.35 16.15 0.25
CA ASP A 16 4.69 15.76 -0.23
C ASP A 16 4.95 14.26 -0.05
N ILE A 17 4.16 13.59 0.81
CA ILE A 17 4.17 12.13 1.01
C ILE A 17 3.35 11.43 -0.09
N SER A 18 2.40 12.14 -0.72
CA SER A 18 1.55 11.54 -1.76
C SER A 18 2.37 11.07 -2.96
N TYR A 19 2.11 9.83 -3.37
CA TYR A 19 2.78 9.17 -4.49
C TYR A 19 1.78 8.30 -5.26
N THR A 20 1.92 8.26 -6.58
CA THR A 20 1.18 7.32 -7.44
C THR A 20 2.10 6.81 -8.54
N GLU A 21 2.15 5.49 -8.69
CA GLU A 21 2.88 4.77 -9.74
C GLU A 21 1.98 3.75 -10.40
N VAL A 22 2.10 3.63 -11.72
CA VAL A 22 1.47 2.57 -12.52
C VAL A 22 2.56 1.73 -13.17
N GLN A 23 2.50 0.43 -12.98
CA GLN A 23 3.34 -0.57 -13.65
C GLN A 23 2.48 -1.40 -14.58
N VAL A 24 2.93 -1.60 -15.83
CA VAL A 24 2.28 -2.48 -16.80
C VAL A 24 3.20 -3.66 -17.09
N HIS A 25 2.68 -4.85 -16.82
CA HIS A 25 3.37 -6.13 -17.00
C HIS A 25 2.78 -6.88 -18.20
N SER A 26 3.61 -7.19 -19.20
CA SER A 26 3.19 -7.85 -20.45
C SER A 26 3.55 -9.33 -20.47
N LEU A 27 2.67 -10.18 -19.90
CA LEU A 27 2.94 -11.62 -19.63
C LEU A 27 3.14 -12.46 -20.89
N GLN A 28 2.27 -12.24 -21.88
CA GLN A 28 2.21 -12.92 -23.16
C GLN A 28 1.61 -11.94 -24.18
N PRO A 29 1.73 -12.19 -25.49
CA PRO A 29 1.05 -11.38 -26.50
C PRO A 29 -0.44 -11.21 -26.17
N GLY A 30 -0.88 -9.96 -26.02
CA GLY A 30 -2.27 -9.62 -25.66
C GLY A 30 -2.66 -9.83 -24.19
N THR A 31 -1.74 -10.20 -23.30
CA THR A 31 -1.99 -10.31 -21.85
C THR A 31 -1.21 -9.26 -21.08
N GLN A 32 -1.93 -8.26 -20.58
CA GLN A 32 -1.40 -7.20 -19.73
C GLN A 32 -2.02 -7.26 -18.34
N VAL A 33 -1.19 -7.00 -17.34
CA VAL A 33 -1.59 -6.79 -15.95
C VAL A 33 -1.10 -5.41 -15.55
N SER A 34 -2.00 -4.57 -15.04
CA SER A 34 -1.64 -3.25 -14.53
C SER A 34 -1.64 -3.27 -13.02
N LEU A 35 -0.57 -2.77 -12.40
CA LEU A 35 -0.51 -2.48 -10.97
C LEU A 35 -0.45 -0.98 -10.80
N ILE A 36 -1.39 -0.40 -10.08
CA ILE A 36 -1.24 0.96 -9.55
C ILE A 36 -0.96 0.88 -8.06
N SER A 37 0.11 1.54 -7.61
CA SER A 37 0.45 1.72 -6.21
C SER A 37 0.32 3.20 -5.89
N SER A 38 -0.42 3.54 -4.84
CA SER A 38 -0.59 4.93 -4.41
C SER A 38 -0.56 5.06 -2.91
N ILE A 39 -0.08 6.22 -2.45
CA ILE A 39 0.06 6.57 -1.06
C ILE A 39 -0.53 7.96 -0.89
N ASP A 40 -1.36 8.13 0.13
CA ASP A 40 -1.77 9.43 0.65
C ASP A 40 -1.48 9.46 2.15
N ALA A 41 -1.24 10.64 2.68
CA ALA A 41 -1.11 10.89 4.11
C ALA A 41 -2.17 11.88 4.58
N ASP A 42 -2.61 11.71 5.82
CA ASP A 42 -3.52 12.65 6.48
C ASP A 42 -3.21 12.71 7.98
N ILE A 43 -3.68 13.75 8.65
CA ILE A 43 -3.57 13.92 10.10
C ILE A 43 -4.95 13.77 10.69
N CYS A 44 -5.13 12.82 11.61
CA CYS A 44 -6.43 12.60 12.21
C CYS A 44 -6.83 13.81 13.08
N SER A 45 -8.00 14.37 12.81
CA SER A 45 -8.50 15.57 13.50
C SER A 45 -8.83 15.34 14.98
N THR A 46 -9.16 14.09 15.35
CA THR A 46 -9.54 13.73 16.72
C THR A 46 -8.32 13.44 17.61
N ASN A 47 -7.24 12.95 17.03
CA ASN A 47 -5.97 12.68 17.70
C ASN A 47 -4.88 12.93 16.65
N PRO A 48 -3.98 13.92 16.81
CA PRO A 48 -3.07 14.40 15.77
C PRO A 48 -1.97 13.38 15.44
N ASN A 49 -2.37 12.23 14.96
CA ASN A 49 -1.52 11.16 14.46
C ASN A 49 -1.43 11.30 12.95
N LEU A 50 -0.22 11.16 12.43
CA LEU A 50 0.02 10.95 11.01
C LEU A 50 -0.50 9.56 10.65
N ILE A 51 -1.31 9.50 9.60
CA ILE A 51 -1.84 8.25 9.09
C ILE A 51 -1.51 8.16 7.61
N LEU A 52 -0.99 7.00 7.19
CA LEU A 52 -0.81 6.68 5.79
C LEU A 52 -1.96 5.80 5.31
N ARG A 53 -2.47 6.12 4.12
CA ARG A 53 -3.32 5.23 3.33
C ARG A 53 -2.54 4.78 2.11
N VAL A 54 -2.24 3.50 2.04
CA VAL A 54 -1.58 2.88 0.88
C VAL A 54 -2.62 2.06 0.14
N GLN A 55 -2.78 2.31 -1.16
CA GLN A 55 -3.68 1.55 -2.02
C GLN A 55 -2.89 0.91 -3.16
N GLN A 56 -3.10 -0.38 -3.36
CA GLN A 56 -2.59 -1.12 -4.50
C GLN A 56 -3.76 -1.73 -5.26
N ILE A 57 -3.83 -1.51 -6.57
CA ILE A 57 -4.87 -2.09 -7.43
C ILE A 57 -4.19 -2.90 -8.52
N ILE A 58 -4.50 -4.19 -8.56
CA ILE A 58 -4.14 -5.08 -9.67
C ILE A 58 -5.34 -5.14 -10.59
N SER A 59 -5.17 -4.69 -11.84
CA SER A 59 -6.20 -4.75 -12.87
C SER A 59 -5.82 -5.71 -13.98
N VAL A 60 -6.80 -6.53 -14.37
CA VAL A 60 -6.70 -7.51 -15.45
C VAL A 60 -7.97 -7.49 -16.30
N ASP A 61 -7.87 -7.97 -17.53
CA ASP A 61 -9.06 -8.23 -18.34
C ASP A 61 -10.01 -9.19 -17.60
N ARG A 62 -11.33 -8.91 -17.65
CA ARG A 62 -12.35 -9.67 -16.91
C ARG A 62 -12.34 -11.17 -17.22
N HIS A 63 -11.99 -11.55 -18.45
CA HIS A 63 -11.91 -12.96 -18.86
C HIS A 63 -10.64 -13.63 -18.35
N LYS A 64 -9.67 -12.84 -17.88
CA LYS A 64 -8.40 -13.28 -17.29
C LYS A 64 -8.39 -13.19 -15.77
N ARG A 65 -9.55 -13.33 -15.11
CA ARG A 65 -9.70 -13.39 -13.64
C ARG A 65 -8.72 -14.36 -12.97
N TYR A 66 -8.35 -15.45 -13.63
CA TYR A 66 -7.38 -16.42 -13.11
C TYR A 66 -6.02 -15.78 -12.77
N LEU A 67 -5.71 -14.62 -13.35
CA LEU A 67 -4.50 -13.87 -13.04
C LEU A 67 -4.52 -13.19 -11.66
N LEU A 68 -5.69 -13.04 -11.03
CA LEU A 68 -5.83 -12.50 -9.67
C LEU A 68 -5.71 -13.57 -8.58
N TYR A 69 -5.75 -14.86 -8.95
CA TYR A 69 -5.52 -15.94 -8.00
C TYR A 69 -4.03 -16.04 -7.66
N ARG A 70 -3.71 -16.15 -6.37
CA ARG A 70 -2.35 -16.43 -5.91
C ARG A 70 -2.25 -17.90 -5.53
N CYS A 71 -1.22 -18.59 -5.99
CA CYS A 71 -1.01 -19.98 -5.60
C CYS A 71 -0.15 -20.00 -4.34
N PRO A 72 -0.61 -20.64 -3.24
CA PRO A 72 0.23 -20.84 -2.09
C PRO A 72 1.49 -21.60 -2.51
N PRO A 73 2.66 -21.28 -1.94
CA PRO A 73 3.92 -21.91 -2.32
C PRO A 73 3.87 -23.40 -1.98
N THR A 74 3.61 -24.25 -2.96
CA THR A 74 3.82 -25.70 -2.81
C THR A 74 5.27 -26.02 -3.12
N ARG A 75 5.88 -26.98 -2.40
CA ARG A 75 7.28 -27.45 -2.57
C ARG A 75 7.68 -27.83 -4.01
N ARG A 76 6.72 -27.96 -4.95
CA ARG A 76 6.95 -28.31 -6.36
C ARG A 76 6.72 -27.16 -7.36
N SER A 77 6.28 -25.98 -6.91
CA SER A 77 6.02 -24.83 -7.77
C SER A 77 7.08 -23.74 -7.60
N ILE A 78 8.34 -24.08 -7.92
CA ILE A 78 9.43 -23.08 -8.06
C ILE A 78 9.11 -22.05 -9.16
N LYS A 79 8.17 -22.37 -10.04
CA LYS A 79 7.47 -21.37 -10.85
C LYS A 79 6.39 -20.73 -9.98
N ARG A 80 6.79 -19.84 -9.07
CA ARG A 80 5.89 -18.79 -8.54
C ARG A 80 5.06 -18.31 -9.73
N SER A 81 3.73 -18.33 -9.61
CA SER A 81 2.83 -17.76 -10.62
C SER A 81 3.46 -16.49 -11.15
N MET A 82 3.97 -16.48 -12.40
CA MET A 82 4.78 -15.40 -13.01
C MET A 82 3.94 -14.14 -13.27
N ILE A 83 3.02 -13.84 -12.38
CA ILE A 83 2.07 -12.75 -12.48
C ILE A 83 2.45 -11.77 -11.38
N PRO A 84 3.24 -10.75 -11.72
CA PRO A 84 3.46 -9.61 -10.88
C PRO A 84 2.14 -8.99 -10.42
N PRO A 85 2.11 -8.41 -9.22
CA PRO A 85 3.26 -8.08 -8.39
C PRO A 85 3.47 -9.10 -7.26
N HIS A 86 4.70 -9.62 -7.16
CA HIS A 86 5.13 -10.46 -6.05
C HIS A 86 5.37 -9.69 -4.74
N ASN A 87 5.31 -8.36 -4.77
CA ASN A 87 5.76 -7.48 -3.69
C ASN A 87 4.60 -6.76 -2.98
N ILE A 88 3.41 -7.37 -2.95
CA ILE A 88 2.31 -6.84 -2.14
C ILE A 88 2.48 -7.37 -0.72
N THR A 89 2.75 -6.46 0.22
CA THR A 89 2.83 -6.74 1.64
C THR A 89 1.83 -5.86 2.39
N ILE A 90 1.17 -6.41 3.40
CA ILE A 90 0.27 -5.65 4.27
C ILE A 90 1.07 -5.04 5.41
N CYS A 91 1.72 -5.87 6.22
CA CYS A 91 2.75 -5.48 7.17
C CYS A 91 3.78 -6.61 7.31
N GLU A 92 4.89 -6.35 7.98
CA GLU A 92 5.98 -7.33 8.19
C GLU A 92 5.59 -8.51 9.10
N HIS A 93 4.46 -8.40 9.80
CA HIS A 93 3.95 -9.45 10.69
C HIS A 93 3.09 -10.49 9.97
N GLN A 94 2.84 -10.33 8.67
CA GLN A 94 2.04 -11.24 7.87
C GLN A 94 2.92 -11.89 6.83
N ASP A 95 2.78 -13.20 6.66
CA ASP A 95 3.52 -13.92 5.66
C ASP A 95 2.79 -13.92 4.30
N ASP A 96 3.48 -14.38 3.26
CA ASP A 96 2.89 -14.47 1.92
C ASP A 96 1.65 -15.38 1.89
N SER A 97 1.55 -16.37 2.78
CA SER A 97 0.43 -17.32 2.82
C SER A 97 -0.84 -16.68 3.37
N ASP A 98 -0.73 -15.83 4.39
CA ASP A 98 -1.85 -15.03 4.91
C ASP A 98 -2.43 -14.15 3.79
N ILE A 99 -1.55 -13.48 3.04
CA ILE A 99 -1.94 -12.58 1.94
C ILE A 99 -2.59 -13.38 0.81
N ASP A 100 -2.02 -14.53 0.45
CA ASP A 100 -2.58 -15.43 -0.57
C ASP A 100 -3.98 -15.90 -0.18
N ASP A 101 -4.20 -16.27 1.07
CA ASP A 101 -5.50 -16.72 1.57
C ASP A 101 -6.56 -15.62 1.47
N TRP A 102 -6.24 -14.39 1.87
CA TRP A 102 -7.16 -13.25 1.76
C TRP A 102 -7.50 -12.92 0.32
N PHE A 103 -6.49 -12.87 -0.56
CA PHE A 103 -6.71 -12.58 -1.98
C PHE A 103 -7.58 -13.67 -2.61
N ASN A 104 -7.25 -14.93 -2.36
CA ASN A 104 -7.99 -16.06 -2.90
C ASN A 104 -9.41 -16.16 -2.35
N GLN A 105 -9.64 -15.77 -1.09
CA GLN A 105 -10.98 -15.71 -0.51
C GLN A 105 -11.87 -14.76 -1.30
N VAL A 106 -11.41 -13.52 -1.54
CA VAL A 106 -12.17 -12.50 -2.27
C VAL A 106 -12.38 -12.93 -3.74
N VAL A 107 -11.36 -13.50 -4.39
CA VAL A 107 -11.48 -13.98 -5.78
C VAL A 107 -12.46 -15.16 -5.89
N LYS A 108 -12.45 -16.10 -4.93
CA LYS A 108 -13.43 -17.21 -4.86
C LYS A 108 -14.85 -16.70 -4.64
N ALA A 109 -15.03 -15.75 -3.73
CA ALA A 109 -16.32 -15.14 -3.46
C ALA A 109 -16.89 -14.41 -4.70
N HIS A 110 -16.05 -13.64 -5.40
CA HIS A 110 -16.42 -13.04 -6.70
C HIS A 110 -16.84 -14.09 -7.73
N ARG A 111 -16.07 -15.18 -7.85
CA ARG A 111 -16.38 -16.29 -8.75
C ARG A 111 -17.70 -16.97 -8.41
N ALA A 112 -18.07 -17.04 -7.13
CA ALA A 112 -19.34 -17.58 -6.68
C ALA A 112 -20.54 -16.65 -6.94
N GLY A 113 -20.32 -15.45 -7.48
CA GLY A 113 -21.36 -14.48 -7.84
C GLY A 113 -21.65 -13.44 -6.76
N GLU A 114 -20.81 -13.34 -5.72
CA GLU A 114 -20.93 -12.27 -4.74
C GLU A 114 -20.69 -10.90 -5.40
N LYS A 115 -21.57 -9.93 -5.14
CA LYS A 115 -21.57 -8.63 -5.83
C LYS A 115 -20.44 -7.69 -5.39
N LYS A 116 -20.03 -7.77 -4.12
CA LYS A 116 -19.00 -6.89 -3.52
C LYS A 116 -18.15 -7.67 -2.51
N PRO A 117 -17.45 -8.72 -2.96
CA PRO A 117 -16.65 -9.54 -2.07
C PRO A 117 -15.52 -8.70 -1.48
N SER A 118 -15.36 -8.83 -0.17
CA SER A 118 -14.33 -8.10 0.58
C SER A 118 -13.87 -8.89 1.80
N VAL A 119 -12.65 -8.63 2.24
CA VAL A 119 -12.12 -9.12 3.52
C VAL A 119 -11.32 -8.00 4.19
N SER A 120 -11.58 -7.79 5.48
CA SER A 120 -10.84 -6.83 6.29
C SER A 120 -9.93 -7.54 7.27
N PHE A 121 -8.77 -6.95 7.51
CA PHE A 121 -7.76 -7.46 8.44
C PHE A 121 -7.26 -6.34 9.34
N GLY A 122 -6.91 -6.68 10.58
CA GLY A 122 -6.21 -5.80 11.52
C GLY A 122 -5.05 -6.55 12.15
N CYS A 123 -3.84 -6.00 12.05
CA CYS A 123 -2.66 -6.59 12.67
C CYS A 123 -2.62 -6.28 14.17
N GLY A 124 -2.63 -7.31 15.01
CA GLY A 124 -2.53 -7.14 16.47
C GLY A 124 -1.16 -6.65 16.98
N HIS A 125 -0.13 -6.60 16.13
CA HIS A 125 1.23 -6.18 16.51
C HIS A 125 1.52 -4.72 16.18
N CYS A 126 1.21 -4.30 14.95
CA CYS A 126 1.52 -2.97 14.45
C CYS A 126 0.28 -2.11 14.18
N ASP A 127 -0.90 -2.55 14.63
CA ASP A 127 -2.17 -1.82 14.50
C ASP A 127 -2.52 -1.44 13.03
N THR A 128 -1.87 -2.07 12.03
CA THR A 128 -2.15 -1.85 10.60
C THR A 128 -3.48 -2.49 10.23
N GLU A 129 -4.38 -1.69 9.66
CA GLU A 129 -5.66 -2.15 9.14
C GLU A 129 -5.56 -2.32 7.61
N ALA A 130 -6.22 -3.33 7.05
CA ALA A 130 -6.27 -3.56 5.63
C ALA A 130 -7.67 -4.00 5.18
N LEU A 131 -7.99 -3.70 3.93
CA LEU A 131 -9.21 -4.10 3.24
C LEU A 131 -8.83 -4.57 1.84
N VAL A 132 -9.23 -5.79 1.50
CA VAL A 132 -9.09 -6.35 0.15
C VAL A 132 -10.47 -6.51 -0.44
N GLU A 133 -10.66 -6.06 -1.68
CA GLU A 133 -11.95 -6.11 -2.38
C GLU A 133 -11.74 -6.40 -3.86
N ILE A 134 -12.79 -6.89 -4.54
CA ILE A 134 -12.84 -6.92 -6.01
C ILE A 134 -13.87 -5.92 -6.52
N LEU A 135 -13.50 -5.23 -7.59
CA LEU A 135 -14.41 -4.38 -8.35
C LEU A 135 -14.33 -4.67 -9.83
N GLU A 136 -15.45 -4.48 -10.51
CA GLU A 136 -15.54 -4.50 -11.97
C GLU A 136 -15.64 -3.07 -12.48
N PHE A 137 -14.90 -2.77 -13.54
CA PHE A 137 -15.02 -1.50 -14.24
C PHE A 137 -14.76 -1.73 -15.73
N GLU A 138 -15.70 -1.32 -16.58
CA GLU A 138 -15.65 -1.54 -18.02
C GLU A 138 -15.42 -3.03 -18.36
N HIS A 139 -14.33 -3.36 -19.06
CA HIS A 139 -13.92 -4.73 -19.41
C HIS A 139 -12.85 -5.30 -18.46
N GLN A 140 -12.56 -4.59 -17.37
CA GLN A 140 -11.52 -4.93 -16.42
C GLN A 140 -12.10 -5.42 -15.09
N LEU A 141 -11.31 -6.26 -14.44
CA LEU A 141 -11.50 -6.71 -13.07
C LEU A 141 -10.32 -6.21 -12.25
N ALA A 142 -10.59 -5.53 -11.13
CA ALA A 142 -9.57 -5.02 -10.23
C ALA A 142 -9.66 -5.68 -8.86
N LEU A 143 -8.52 -6.18 -8.38
CA LEU A 143 -8.30 -6.51 -6.99
C LEU A 143 -7.69 -5.29 -6.30
N VAL A 144 -8.40 -4.73 -5.32
CA VAL A 144 -7.97 -3.55 -4.58
C VAL A 144 -7.58 -3.97 -3.18
N MET A 145 -6.35 -3.66 -2.79
CA MET A 145 -5.91 -3.68 -1.42
C MET A 145 -5.72 -2.25 -0.94
N THR A 146 -6.37 -1.87 0.14
CA THR A 146 -6.13 -0.60 0.84
C THR A 146 -5.66 -0.93 2.25
N LYS A 147 -4.55 -0.34 2.69
CA LYS A 147 -4.07 -0.44 4.07
C LYS A 147 -3.91 0.93 4.70
N TRP A 148 -4.17 0.99 6.00
CA TRP A 148 -4.08 2.17 6.84
C TRP A 148 -3.06 1.92 7.95
N ILE A 149 -2.09 2.83 8.04
CA ILE A 149 -0.96 2.73 8.97
C ILE A 149 -0.96 3.98 9.84
N GLY A 150 -1.16 3.81 11.14
CA GLY A 150 -1.03 4.89 12.11
C GLY A 150 0.42 5.04 12.56
N LEU A 151 1.04 6.16 12.21
CA LEU A 151 2.46 6.45 12.51
C LEU A 151 2.66 7.22 13.82
N GLY A 152 1.58 7.49 14.56
CA GLY A 152 1.62 8.32 15.76
C GLY A 152 1.74 9.80 15.46
N ALA A 153 1.89 10.59 16.51
CA ALA A 153 2.02 12.03 16.40
C ALA A 153 3.40 12.43 15.83
N GLY A 154 4.38 11.53 15.89
CA GLY A 154 5.71 11.74 15.30
C GLY A 154 6.43 12.92 15.95
N LEU A 155 6.11 13.23 17.21
CA LEU A 155 6.69 14.36 17.94
C LEU A 155 8.16 14.12 18.28
N THR A 156 8.57 12.85 18.38
CA THR A 156 9.95 12.44 18.59
C THR A 156 10.26 11.18 17.77
N PRO A 157 11.55 10.94 17.42
CA PRO A 157 11.99 9.68 16.79
C PRO A 157 11.65 8.43 17.60
N GLU A 158 11.48 8.58 18.92
CA GLU A 158 11.16 7.51 19.86
C GLU A 158 9.66 7.26 20.03
N ASP A 159 8.80 7.92 19.25
CA ASP A 159 7.35 7.71 19.30
C ASP A 159 7.05 6.20 19.19
N PRO A 160 6.39 5.58 20.18
CA PRO A 160 6.16 4.15 20.18
C PRO A 160 5.33 3.64 19.00
N GLN A 161 4.44 4.47 18.44
CA GLN A 161 3.69 4.10 17.24
C GLN A 161 4.58 4.14 16.00
N TRP A 162 5.45 5.15 15.89
CA TRP A 162 6.46 5.22 14.85
C TRP A 162 7.42 4.02 14.88
N ARG A 163 7.95 3.69 16.07
CA ARG A 163 8.96 2.62 16.24
C ARG A 163 8.47 1.21 15.89
N LYS A 164 7.18 0.92 16.07
CA LYS A 164 6.57 -0.36 15.64
C LYS A 164 6.72 -0.60 14.13
N HIS A 165 6.98 0.46 13.37
CA HIS A 165 7.20 0.46 11.93
C HIS A 165 8.65 0.83 11.56
N CYS A 166 9.63 0.72 12.46
CA CYS A 166 11.05 0.97 12.13
C CYS A 166 11.98 -0.19 12.54
N ASP A 167 11.64 -0.94 13.59
CA ASP A 167 12.57 -1.88 14.23
C ASP A 167 12.61 -3.27 13.58
N TRP A 168 13.35 -3.41 12.47
CA TRP A 168 13.65 -4.72 11.84
C TRP A 168 14.94 -5.40 12.34
N LYS A 169 15.98 -4.68 12.82
CA LYS A 169 17.32 -5.30 13.01
C LYS A 169 17.95 -5.28 14.41
N SER A 170 17.28 -4.78 15.46
CA SER A 170 17.94 -4.71 16.78
C SER A 170 17.06 -4.91 18.01
N SER A 171 15.82 -5.36 17.86
CA SER A 171 14.96 -5.53 19.04
C SER A 171 15.00 -6.96 19.58
N THR A 172 16.04 -7.24 20.36
CA THR A 172 15.95 -8.19 21.49
C THR A 172 14.99 -7.68 22.60
N MET A 173 14.38 -6.52 22.42
CA MET A 173 13.22 -6.13 23.21
C MET A 173 12.03 -6.98 22.82
N ARG A 174 11.85 -8.07 23.57
CA ARG A 174 10.52 -8.64 23.80
C ARG A 174 9.58 -7.47 24.03
N CYS A 175 8.54 -7.37 23.22
CA CYS A 175 7.37 -6.57 23.54
C CYS A 175 6.78 -7.20 24.81
N THR A 176 7.32 -6.84 25.98
CA THR A 176 6.73 -7.20 27.25
C THR A 176 5.34 -6.59 27.23
N LYS A 177 4.31 -7.45 27.25
CA LYS A 177 2.99 -7.08 27.73
C LYS A 177 3.20 -6.53 29.15
N GLY A 178 3.42 -5.23 29.24
CA GLY A 178 3.82 -4.56 30.46
C GLY A 178 3.35 -3.12 30.39
N GLU A 179 2.22 -2.88 31.06
CA GLU A 179 1.88 -1.62 31.72
C GLU A 179 1.87 -0.35 30.88
N TYR A 180 0.93 -0.26 29.96
CA TYR A 180 0.20 0.99 29.81
C TYR A 180 -1.30 0.68 29.80
N ALA A 181 -1.83 0.54 31.02
CA ALA A 181 -3.24 0.70 31.29
C ALA A 181 -3.58 2.17 31.03
N GLY A 182 -4.13 2.41 29.85
CA GLY A 182 -4.77 3.65 29.47
C GLY A 182 -5.73 3.30 28.35
N ASP A 183 -6.98 3.01 28.72
CA ASP A 183 -8.15 2.85 27.86
C ASP A 183 -8.47 4.17 27.10
N SER A 184 -7.49 4.75 26.43
CA SER A 184 -7.75 5.60 25.28
C SER A 184 -8.01 4.63 24.14
N ALA A 185 -9.28 4.38 23.83
CA ALA A 185 -9.70 3.69 22.62
C ALA A 185 -8.83 4.19 21.45
N LYS A 186 -7.85 3.38 21.02
CA LYS A 186 -6.94 3.77 19.94
C LYS A 186 -7.84 4.04 18.73
N ALA A 187 -7.85 5.28 18.26
CA ALA A 187 -8.65 5.64 17.11
C ALA A 187 -8.17 4.79 15.92
N SER A 188 -9.09 4.02 15.32
CA SER A 188 -8.82 3.27 14.10
C SER A 188 -8.28 4.21 13.02
N ALA A 189 -7.12 3.87 12.47
CA ALA A 189 -6.46 4.63 11.41
C ALA A 189 -7.38 4.70 10.17
N ARG A 190 -8.05 3.58 9.89
CA ARG A 190 -9.10 3.48 8.88
C ARG A 190 -10.26 4.43 9.17
N ALA A 191 -10.77 4.44 10.40
CA ALA A 191 -11.90 5.30 10.78
C ALA A 191 -11.57 6.80 10.69
N CYS A 192 -10.31 7.20 10.87
CA CYS A 192 -9.89 8.59 10.64
C CYS A 192 -9.98 8.97 9.15
N PHE A 193 -9.53 8.10 8.24
CA PHE A 193 -9.62 8.34 6.80
C PHE A 193 -11.05 8.25 6.26
N GLU A 194 -11.84 7.27 6.70
CA GLU A 194 -13.22 7.10 6.26
C GLU A 194 -14.11 8.29 6.67
N ARG A 195 -13.80 8.95 7.79
CA ARG A 195 -14.46 10.20 8.22
C ARG A 195 -14.07 11.41 7.37
N ALA A 196 -12.87 11.44 6.80
CA ALA A 196 -12.35 12.58 6.06
C ALA A 196 -12.74 12.59 4.57
N SER A 197 -12.82 11.44 3.90
CA SER A 197 -13.38 11.31 2.54
C SER A 197 -13.44 9.85 2.09
N THR A 198 -14.60 9.40 1.60
CA THR A 198 -14.83 8.04 1.11
C THR A 198 -14.48 7.81 -0.37
N GLU A 199 -14.20 8.84 -1.19
CA GLU A 199 -14.09 8.62 -2.65
C GLU A 199 -13.12 9.51 -3.48
N SER A 200 -11.92 9.83 -2.98
CA SER A 200 -10.89 10.52 -3.80
C SER A 200 -9.83 9.59 -4.39
N LEU A 201 -9.18 8.74 -3.57
CA LEU A 201 -8.03 7.95 -4.03
C LEU A 201 -8.41 6.80 -4.96
N ARG A 202 -9.44 6.02 -4.58
CA ARG A 202 -9.91 4.89 -5.39
C ARG A 202 -10.38 5.36 -6.77
N SER A 203 -11.27 6.35 -6.81
CA SER A 203 -11.84 6.86 -8.06
C SER A 203 -10.78 7.52 -8.93
N ARG A 204 -9.81 8.24 -8.34
CA ARG A 204 -8.63 8.76 -9.04
C ARG A 204 -7.78 7.64 -9.65
N ASN A 205 -7.49 6.60 -8.88
CA ASN A 205 -6.67 5.47 -9.33
C ASN A 205 -7.34 4.66 -10.44
N ILE A 206 -8.65 4.40 -10.31
CA ILE A 206 -9.44 3.78 -11.38
C ILE A 206 -9.47 4.67 -12.62
N ALA A 207 -9.63 5.99 -12.48
CA ALA A 207 -9.60 6.91 -13.61
C ALA A 207 -8.26 6.92 -14.34
N PHE A 208 -7.13 6.69 -13.65
CA PHE A 208 -5.83 6.51 -14.32
C PHE A 208 -5.78 5.23 -15.16
N LEU A 209 -6.33 4.12 -14.65
CA LEU A 209 -6.34 2.83 -15.34
C LEU A 209 -7.29 2.81 -16.54
N LYS A 210 -8.42 3.50 -16.46
CA LYS A 210 -9.38 3.66 -17.56
C LYS A 210 -8.70 4.23 -18.80
N ASP A 211 -8.94 3.58 -19.95
CA ASP A 211 -8.32 3.90 -21.24
C ASP A 211 -6.80 4.12 -21.20
N GLN A 212 -6.13 3.54 -20.19
CA GLN A 212 -4.71 3.77 -19.91
C GLN A 212 -4.36 5.27 -19.81
N HIS A 213 -5.24 6.07 -19.21
CA HIS A 213 -5.10 7.52 -19.09
C HIS A 213 -3.78 7.94 -18.42
N PHE A 214 -3.22 7.10 -17.55
CA PHE A 214 -1.89 7.31 -16.97
C PHE A 214 -0.80 7.58 -18.02
N LYS A 215 -0.88 6.99 -19.23
CA LYS A 215 0.09 7.22 -20.31
C LYS A 215 0.10 8.66 -20.82
N LYS A 216 -1.02 9.38 -20.66
CA LYS A 216 -1.17 10.78 -21.10
C LYS A 216 -0.76 11.78 -20.01
N CYS A 217 -0.96 11.44 -18.74
CA CYS A 217 -0.80 12.39 -17.63
C CYS A 217 0.38 12.10 -16.68
N MET A 218 1.05 10.95 -16.81
CA MET A 218 2.17 10.57 -15.96
C MET A 218 3.49 10.50 -16.75
N THR A 219 4.60 10.69 -16.03
CA THR A 219 5.94 10.56 -16.63
C THR A 219 6.35 9.10 -16.69
N GLN A 220 6.69 8.60 -17.88
CA GLN A 220 7.27 7.27 -18.05
C GLN A 220 8.69 7.23 -17.47
N ASN A 221 8.95 6.27 -16.59
CA ASN A 221 10.28 5.99 -16.06
C ASN A 221 10.94 4.93 -16.93
N THR A 222 11.71 5.34 -17.93
CA THR A 222 12.55 4.43 -18.72
C THR A 222 13.81 4.07 -17.93
N PHE A 223 13.74 3.00 -17.14
CA PHE A 223 14.96 2.36 -16.64
C PHE A 223 15.54 1.46 -17.72
N LEU A 224 16.86 1.53 -17.94
CA LEU A 224 17.58 0.58 -18.77
C LEU A 224 17.39 -0.82 -18.17
N SER A 225 16.63 -1.67 -18.86
CA SER A 225 16.35 -3.04 -18.47
C SER A 225 17.64 -3.87 -18.56
N PHE A 226 18.34 -4.01 -17.44
CA PHE A 226 19.47 -4.93 -17.33
C PHE A 226 18.97 -6.34 -17.00
N GLY A 227 18.40 -7.01 -18.02
CA GLY A 227 18.06 -8.43 -17.95
C GLY A 227 16.85 -8.77 -17.07
N HIS A 228 15.94 -9.56 -17.63
CA HIS A 228 14.71 -10.10 -17.04
C HIS A 228 13.61 -9.07 -16.67
N TYR A 229 12.56 -9.07 -17.49
CA TYR A 229 11.18 -8.71 -17.15
C TYR A 229 10.98 -7.45 -16.28
N ALA A 230 11.44 -6.29 -16.76
CA ALA A 230 11.11 -5.00 -16.16
C ALA A 230 9.75 -4.51 -16.69
N PRO A 231 8.78 -4.14 -15.82
CA PRO A 231 7.54 -3.54 -16.27
C PRO A 231 7.77 -2.13 -16.81
N ASP A 232 6.94 -1.74 -17.77
CA ASP A 232 6.82 -0.33 -18.12
C ASP A 232 6.22 0.41 -16.91
N THR A 233 6.88 1.48 -16.48
CA THR A 233 6.52 2.18 -15.24
C THR A 233 6.23 3.65 -15.53
N TRP A 234 5.15 4.16 -14.97
CA TRP A 234 4.75 5.56 -15.01
C TRP A 234 4.54 6.08 -13.59
N SER A 235 4.90 7.33 -13.33
CA SER A 235 4.72 7.93 -12.01
C SER A 235 4.25 9.37 -12.09
N LEU A 236 3.40 9.76 -11.14
CA LEU A 236 3.16 11.16 -10.80
C LEU A 236 4.26 11.57 -9.83
N ARG A 237 5.24 12.34 -10.32
CA ARG A 237 6.26 12.92 -9.45
C ARG A 237 5.73 14.21 -8.84
N ASN A 238 5.66 14.25 -7.52
CA ASN A 238 5.59 15.51 -6.80
C ASN A 238 6.92 16.27 -6.92
N LYS A 239 6.88 17.59 -6.68
CA LYS A 239 8.01 18.52 -6.88
C LYS A 239 9.27 18.20 -6.04
N TYR A 240 9.21 17.25 -5.11
CA TYR A 240 10.31 16.86 -4.21
C TYR A 240 10.75 15.39 -4.40
N PRO A 241 11.60 15.10 -5.39
CA PRO A 241 11.91 13.73 -5.83
C PRO A 241 12.82 12.91 -4.89
N ARG A 242 13.36 13.50 -3.82
CA ARG A 242 14.35 12.81 -2.95
C ARG A 242 13.74 11.95 -1.85
N VAL A 243 12.50 12.21 -1.43
CA VAL A 243 11.86 11.48 -0.32
C VAL A 243 11.20 10.18 -0.79
N ILE A 244 10.82 10.10 -2.08
CA ILE A 244 9.83 9.10 -2.54
C ILE A 244 10.47 7.79 -3.08
N ARG A 245 11.76 7.80 -3.45
CA ARG A 245 12.42 6.58 -3.98
C ARG A 245 12.57 5.47 -2.93
N SER A 246 12.56 5.79 -1.65
CA SER A 246 12.51 4.87 -0.51
C SER A 246 11.09 4.47 -0.10
N VAL A 247 10.06 5.04 -0.73
CA VAL A 247 8.65 4.85 -0.39
C VAL A 247 7.90 4.07 -1.48
N GLY A 248 8.30 4.23 -2.75
CA GLY A 248 7.83 3.38 -3.86
C GLY A 248 8.48 1.97 -3.87
N ARG A 249 9.61 1.83 -3.17
CA ARG A 249 10.15 0.56 -2.71
C ARG A 249 10.01 0.55 -1.19
N ILE A 250 8.90 0.02 -0.66
CA ILE A 250 8.89 -0.51 0.71
C ILE A 250 9.15 -2.02 0.59
N PRO A 251 10.40 -2.50 0.42
CA PRO A 251 10.87 -3.58 1.26
C PRO A 251 11.19 -2.93 2.60
N ASP A 252 10.48 -3.37 3.62
CA ASP A 252 10.78 -3.05 5.01
C ASP A 252 10.59 -1.57 5.39
N SER A 253 9.84 -1.40 6.46
CA SER A 253 9.52 -0.18 7.19
C SER A 253 10.77 0.62 7.64
N SER A 254 11.96 0.01 7.53
CA SER A 254 13.27 0.64 7.70
C SER A 254 13.62 1.77 6.70
N SER A 255 13.02 1.82 5.52
CA SER A 255 13.39 2.77 4.45
C SER A 255 12.90 4.21 4.68
N PHE A 256 11.86 4.37 5.50
CA PHE A 256 11.36 5.68 5.93
C PHE A 256 12.21 6.25 7.08
N CYS A 257 12.84 5.36 7.85
CA CYS A 257 13.51 5.70 9.11
C CYS A 257 14.82 6.51 8.90
N THR A 258 15.45 6.44 7.73
CA THR A 258 16.72 7.16 7.47
C THR A 258 16.53 8.60 7.00
N TYR A 259 15.39 8.95 6.40
CA TYR A 259 15.22 10.26 5.75
C TYR A 259 14.69 11.36 6.67
N CYS A 260 14.06 11.01 7.79
CA CYS A 260 13.56 11.99 8.76
C CYS A 260 14.56 12.33 9.87
N LEU A 261 15.71 11.63 9.96
CA LEU A 261 16.66 11.77 11.07
C LEU A 261 18.03 12.34 10.67
N ASP A 262 18.37 12.39 9.38
CA ASP A 262 19.66 12.92 8.90
C ASP A 262 19.59 14.39 8.43
N LYS A 263 18.75 15.22 9.07
CA LYS A 263 18.80 16.68 8.94
C LYS A 263 18.66 17.39 10.28
#